data_AF-A0A920UV67-F1
#
_entry.id   AF-A0A920UV67-F1
#
_cell.length_a   1.000
_cell.length_b   1.000
_cell.length_c   1.000
_cell.angle_alpha   90.00
_cell.angle_beta   90.00
_cell.angle_gamma   90.00
#
_symmetry.space_group_name_H-M   'P 1'
#
loop_
_entity.id
_entity.type
_entity.pdbx_description
1 polymer ?
#
loop_
_entity_poly.entity_id
_entity_poly.type
_entity_poly.pdbx_seq_one_letter_code
_entity_poly.pdbx_strand_id
1 'polypeptide(L)' 'MPMVPEAAYAMLACARIGAIHSVVFGGFSPESLKDRILDSDCQTVITADEGCEVAV' A
#
# COMPACT_ATOMS: atom_id res chain seq x y z
N MET A 1 -3.69 0.28 -1.64
CA MET A 1 -4.40 -0.60 -2.59
C MET A 1 -5.50 -1.36 -1.85
N PRO A 2 -6.67 -1.59 -2.46
CA PRO A 2 -7.72 -2.45 -1.92
C PRO A 2 -7.32 -3.94 -1.96
N MET A 3 -8.21 -4.82 -1.51
CA MET A 3 -8.03 -6.27 -1.51
C MET A 3 -8.16 -6.87 -2.93
N VAL A 4 -7.20 -6.56 -3.78
CA VAL A 4 -7.10 -7.04 -5.18
C VAL A 4 -5.79 -7.83 -5.40
N PRO A 5 -5.72 -8.72 -6.41
CA PRO A 5 -4.52 -9.53 -6.66
C PRO A 5 -3.23 -8.73 -6.87
N GLU A 6 -3.33 -7.53 -7.44
CA GLU A 6 -2.23 -6.62 -7.70
C GLU A 6 -1.49 -6.22 -6.42
N ALA A 7 -2.19 -6.18 -5.28
CA ALA A 7 -1.56 -5.93 -3.99
C ALA A 7 -0.57 -7.04 -3.62
N ALA A 8 -0.91 -8.30 -3.88
CA ALA A 8 -0.02 -9.43 -3.66
C ALA A 8 1.17 -9.40 -4.65
N TYR A 9 0.92 -9.05 -5.91
CA TYR A 9 1.99 -8.90 -6.91
C TYR A 9 2.99 -7.82 -6.52
N ALA A 10 2.53 -6.67 -6.04
CA ALA A 10 3.39 -5.59 -5.56
C ALA A 10 4.25 -6.02 -4.37
N MET A 11 3.65 -6.67 -3.36
CA MET A 11 4.40 -7.16 -2.20
C MET A 11 5.47 -8.19 -2.60
N LEU A 12 5.12 -9.16 -3.46
CA LEU A 12 6.06 -10.17 -3.94
C LEU A 12 7.13 -9.58 -4.86
N ALA A 13 6.81 -8.56 -5.65
CA ALA A 13 7.78 -7.85 -6.48
C ALA A 13 8.81 -7.10 -5.62
N CYS A 14 8.36 -6.40 -4.57
CA CYS A 14 9.27 -5.77 -3.59
C CYS A 14 10.17 -6.83 -2.93
N ALA A 15 9.60 -7.92 -2.43
CA ALA A 15 10.36 -9.01 -1.81
C ALA A 15 11.37 -9.63 -2.79
N ARG A 16 11.01 -9.78 -4.07
CA ARG A 16 11.88 -10.35 -5.10
C ARG A 16 13.14 -9.53 -5.35
N ILE A 17 13.07 -8.21 -5.26
CA ILE A 17 14.22 -7.31 -5.44
C ILE A 17 14.92 -6.97 -4.12
N GLY A 18 14.49 -7.56 -3.00
CA GLY A 18 15.02 -7.25 -1.66
C GLY A 18 14.58 -5.90 -1.10
N ALA A 19 13.54 -5.28 -1.67
CA ALA A 19 12.96 -4.05 -1.16
C ALA A 19 12.01 -4.34 0.02
N ILE A 20 12.06 -3.48 1.03
CA ILE A 20 11.15 -3.52 2.18
C ILE A 20 9.84 -2.84 1.78
N HIS A 21 8.72 -3.58 1.82
CA HIS A 21 7.40 -3.02 1.54
C HIS A 21 6.72 -2.53 2.84
N SER A 22 6.44 -1.23 2.92
CA SER A 22 5.65 -0.63 4.01
C SER A 22 4.16 -0.62 3.63
N VAL A 23 3.41 -1.61 4.10
CA VAL A 23 1.99 -1.78 3.75
C VAL A 23 1.11 -0.97 4.71
N VAL A 24 0.25 -0.13 4.16
CA VAL A 24 -0.67 0.74 4.91
C VAL A 24 -2.13 0.38 4.60
N PHE A 25 -2.97 0.29 5.62
CA PHE A 25 -4.39 -0.01 5.46
C PHE A 25 -5.14 1.17 4.83
N GLY A 26 -6.01 0.89 3.85
CA GLY A 26 -6.71 1.89 3.05
C GLY A 26 -7.74 2.74 3.80
N GLY A 27 -8.21 2.30 4.97
CA GLY A 27 -9.15 3.04 5.82
C GLY A 27 -8.50 4.07 6.76
N PHE A 28 -7.19 4.34 6.64
CA PHE A 28 -6.53 5.37 7.43
C PHE A 28 -6.76 6.78 6.87
N SER A 29 -6.68 7.79 7.75
CA SER A 29 -6.74 9.18 7.34
C SER A 29 -5.53 9.57 6.47
N PRO A 30 -5.65 10.62 5.63
CA PRO A 30 -4.53 11.13 4.84
C PRO A 30 -3.30 11.49 5.68
N GLU A 31 -3.51 12.01 6.88
CA GLU A 31 -2.43 12.35 7.83
C GLU A 31 -1.71 11.09 8.30
N SER A 32 -2.47 10.06 8.69
CA SER A 32 -1.91 8.77 9.12
C SER A 32 -1.13 8.08 7.99
N LEU A 33 -1.58 8.23 6.74
CA LEU A 33 -0.88 7.75 5.55
C LEU A 33 0.45 8.51 5.36
N LYS A 34 0.40 9.84 5.42
CA LYS A 34 1.57 10.71 5.28
C LYS A 34 2.64 10.39 6.30
N ASP A 35 2.27 10.23 7.57
CA ASP A 35 3.22 9.96 8.65
C ASP A 35 3.98 8.64 8.41
N ARG A 36 3.30 7.61 7.91
CA ARG A 36 3.92 6.32 7.55
C ARG A 36 4.83 6.41 6.33
N ILE A 37 4.50 7.25 5.36
CA ILE A 37 5.36 7.48 4.19
C ILE A 37 6.66 8.15 4.62
N LEU A 38 6.58 9.17 5.47
CA LEU A 38 7.75 9.91 5.96
C LEU A 38 8.61 9.08 6.91
N ASP A 39 8.00 8.27 7.78
CA ASP A 39 8.72 7.41 8.73
C ASP A 39 9.46 6.26 8.03
N SER A 40 8.91 5.74 6.93
CA SER A 40 9.52 4.65 6.16
C SER A 40 10.59 5.07 5.15
N ASP A 41 10.82 6.37 4.98
CA ASP A 41 11.72 6.96 3.98
C ASP A 41 11.56 6.35 2.56
N CYS A 42 10.32 6.01 2.20
CA CYS A 42 10.04 5.33 0.95
C CYS A 42 10.02 6.32 -0.24
N GLN A 43 10.68 5.95 -1.34
CA GLN A 43 10.77 6.79 -2.54
C GLN A 43 9.65 6.54 -3.56
N THR A 44 8.80 5.54 -3.32
CA THR A 44 7.76 5.11 -4.27
C THR A 44 6.55 4.60 -3.54
N VAL A 45 5.36 4.96 -4.02
CA VAL A 45 4.07 4.54 -3.48
C VAL A 45 3.30 3.79 -4.57
N ILE A 46 2.81 2.59 -4.23
CA ILE A 46 1.96 1.79 -5.10
C ILE A 46 0.52 1.88 -4.56
N THR A 47 -0.41 2.40 -5.37
CA THR A 47 -1.79 2.65 -4.97
C THR A 47 -2.79 2.25 -6.07
N ALA A 48 -4.09 2.28 -5.74
CA ALA A 48 -5.19 2.22 -6.69
C ALA A 48 -5.92 3.57 -6.73
N ASP A 49 -6.71 3.78 -7.77
CA ASP A 49 -7.61 4.93 -7.94
C ASP A 49 -8.75 4.92 -6.92
N GLU A 50 -9.42 3.78 -6.75
CA GLU A 50 -10.49 3.58 -5.79
C GLU A 50 -10.47 2.18 -5.16
N GLY A 51 -11.20 2.03 -4.05
CA GLY A 51 -11.46 0.75 -3.41
C GLY A 51 -12.95 0.42 -3.52
N CYS A 52 -13.28 -0.70 -4.16
CA CYS A 52 -14.65 -1.21 -4.18
C CYS A 52 -14.83 -2.20 -3.02
N GLU A 53 -15.62 -1.84 -2.02
CA GLU A 53 -16.08 -2.75 -0.97
C GLU A 53 -17.49 -3.22 -1.31
N VAL A 54 -17.68 -4.53 -1.45
CA VAL A 54 -19.03 -5.09 -1.58
C VAL A 54 -19.65 -5.09 -0.20
N ALA A 55 -20.64 -4.23 0.03
CA ALA A 55 -21.47 -4.29 1.22
C ALA A 55 -22.21 -5.64 1.23
N VAL A 56 -21.89 -6.47 2.22
CA VAL A 56 -22.60 -7.73 2.53
C VAL A 56 -23.66 -7.50 3.59
#